data_AF-A0A1V6HV60-F1
#
_entry.id   AF-A0A1V6HV60-F1
#
_cell.length_a   1.000
_cell.length_b   1.000
_cell.length_c   1.000
_cell.angle_alpha   90.00
_cell.angle_beta   90.00
_cell.angle_gamma   90.00
#
_symmetry.space_group_name_H-M   'P 1'
#
loop_
_entity.id
_entity.type
_entity.pdbx_description
1 polymer ?
#
loop_
_entity_poly.entity_id
_entity_poly.type
_entity_poly.pdbx_seq_one_letter_code
_entity_poly.pdbx_strand_id
1 'polypeptide(L)'
;MRRAVPFAALLLCLLLPGPVRSQSRLLGDAATLYQVHSVARAEVFPGFSAIPGDARILVLEASRLNGGSDFWLVPGTEGASTETVVHLAARDGGRGVLLAWHDDDAAMRDRLRLRGFDVAGWSELVELPLPWLAPGAPAPRFVVTADAVGALDAQDRFVTIPRDVIHCFWWGMPEGTLTLLYRAVFLVDGRAITLSAPFDLGSLDVETAALFPPAPALVMDSLALRGQSEASRVAVAFLGARSGRILSFDLQVLPDELMELADKARGHIIDLGATLYPEEVALLADSVGTDLLGMATSLHPAAAAHVAKGTRELIAAQDGSLPLPHLADKARGHIIDLVSTPLRGGVAREAPAERSALLEVRQPAEQEPGAGLVHAVKLRGVHAWVLPGTVSAPLFTRVASEANLVTVAWLSSPAELSYFELGLSADLLPRHLPLDRITLAEALALLEQRLANR
;
A
#
# COMPACT_ATOMS: atom_id res chain seq x y z
N MET A 1 -64.86 -51.12 12.38
CA MET A 1 -64.37 -49.87 13.02
C MET A 1 -62.86 -49.97 13.16
N ARG A 2 -62.11 -49.38 12.22
CA ARG A 2 -60.64 -49.29 12.25
C ARG A 2 -60.26 -47.99 12.96
N ARG A 3 -59.52 -48.05 14.06
CA ARG A 3 -58.91 -46.87 14.70
C ARG A 3 -57.44 -46.82 14.30
N ALA A 4 -57.08 -45.76 13.60
CA ALA A 4 -55.71 -45.42 13.25
C ALA A 4 -54.97 -44.89 14.48
N VAL A 5 -53.74 -45.36 14.68
CA VAL A 5 -52.76 -44.79 15.60
C VAL A 5 -51.96 -43.76 14.80
N PRO A 6 -51.89 -42.47 15.21
CA PRO A 6 -51.07 -41.51 14.50
C PRO A 6 -49.61 -41.71 14.87
N PHE A 7 -48.79 -41.89 13.83
CA PHE A 7 -47.33 -41.77 13.85
C PHE A 7 -46.99 -40.36 14.33
N ALA A 8 -46.49 -40.23 15.56
CA ALA A 8 -45.83 -39.02 16.00
C ALA A 8 -44.45 -38.97 15.32
N ALA A 9 -44.36 -38.20 14.23
CA ALA A 9 -43.11 -37.87 13.59
C ALA A 9 -42.29 -36.99 14.55
N LEU A 10 -41.24 -37.60 15.12
CA LEU A 10 -40.16 -36.91 15.81
C LEU A 10 -39.42 -36.07 14.75
N LEU A 11 -39.81 -34.81 14.59
CA LEU A 11 -39.10 -33.84 13.78
C LEU A 11 -37.79 -33.51 14.52
N LEU A 12 -36.74 -34.27 14.25
CA LEU A 12 -35.37 -33.88 14.58
C LEU A 12 -35.06 -32.67 13.70
N CYS A 13 -35.31 -31.47 14.21
CA CYS A 13 -34.76 -30.25 13.66
C CYS A 13 -33.23 -30.33 13.81
N LEU A 14 -32.57 -30.94 12.82
CA LEU A 14 -31.19 -30.60 12.51
C LEU A 14 -31.20 -29.11 12.19
N LEU A 15 -30.88 -28.29 13.20
CA LEU A 15 -30.42 -26.92 13.02
C LEU A 15 -29.16 -27.04 12.16
N LEU A 16 -29.33 -27.02 10.84
CA LEU A 16 -28.22 -26.80 9.93
C LEU A 16 -27.65 -25.43 10.32
N PRO A 17 -26.38 -25.34 10.76
CA PRO A 17 -25.75 -24.04 10.95
C PRO A 17 -25.91 -23.27 9.63
N GLY A 18 -26.32 -22.00 9.76
CA GLY A 18 -26.47 -21.13 8.59
C GLY A 18 -25.17 -21.12 7.77
N PRO A 19 -25.24 -20.85 6.46
CA PRO A 19 -24.05 -20.84 5.62
C PRO A 19 -23.04 -19.84 6.19
N VAL A 20 -21.89 -20.35 6.63
CA VAL A 20 -20.73 -19.56 7.02
C VAL A 20 -20.36 -18.68 5.83
N ARG A 21 -20.54 -17.36 5.98
CA ARG A 21 -20.26 -16.40 4.93
C ARG A 21 -18.81 -15.94 5.07
N SER A 22 -17.96 -16.46 4.18
CA SER A 22 -16.60 -15.96 3.99
C SER A 22 -16.63 -14.46 3.71
N GLN A 23 -15.89 -13.68 4.52
CA GLN A 23 -15.74 -12.23 4.37
C GLN A 23 -14.66 -11.89 3.34
N SER A 24 -13.61 -12.71 3.26
CA SER A 24 -12.52 -12.52 2.31
C SER A 24 -11.92 -13.87 1.88
N ARG A 25 -11.35 -13.90 0.68
CA ARG A 25 -10.74 -15.09 0.05
C ARG A 25 -9.46 -14.69 -0.67
N LEU A 26 -8.45 -15.56 -0.56
CA LEU A 26 -7.16 -15.40 -1.21
C LEU A 26 -6.65 -16.78 -1.65
N LEU A 27 -6.18 -16.86 -2.89
CA LEU A 27 -5.45 -18.04 -3.35
C LEU A 27 -3.96 -17.82 -3.03
N GLY A 28 -3.40 -18.66 -2.17
CA GLY A 28 -1.97 -18.70 -1.87
C GLY A 28 -1.21 -19.69 -2.73
N ASP A 29 0.01 -20.01 -2.30
CA ASP A 29 0.88 -20.96 -2.98
C ASP A 29 0.35 -22.40 -2.86
N ALA A 30 0.80 -23.27 -3.77
CA ALA A 30 0.37 -24.67 -3.90
C ALA A 30 -1.16 -24.85 -4.01
N ALA A 31 -1.84 -23.82 -4.53
CA ALA A 31 -3.30 -23.74 -4.61
C ALA A 31 -4.01 -23.91 -3.25
N THR A 32 -3.39 -23.43 -2.18
CA THR A 32 -4.04 -23.30 -0.88
C THR A 32 -5.02 -22.13 -0.93
N LEU A 33 -6.30 -22.40 -0.65
CA LEU A 33 -7.31 -21.36 -0.56
C LEU A 33 -7.44 -20.91 0.89
N TYR A 34 -7.09 -19.65 1.14
CA TYR A 34 -7.31 -19.01 2.42
C TYR A 34 -8.66 -18.30 2.41
N GLN A 35 -9.47 -18.55 3.42
CA GLN A 35 -10.75 -17.87 3.62
C GLN A 35 -10.86 -17.39 5.05
N VAL A 36 -11.35 -16.16 5.23
CA VAL A 36 -11.64 -15.66 6.57
C VAL A 36 -13.14 -15.59 6.77
N HIS A 37 -13.57 -16.08 7.91
CA HIS A 37 -14.96 -16.19 8.31
C HIS A 37 -15.18 -15.44 9.63
N SER A 38 -16.31 -14.77 9.76
CA SER A 38 -16.81 -14.26 11.04
C SER A 38 -17.98 -15.14 11.48
N VAL A 39 -17.76 -15.94 12.52
CA VAL A 39 -18.68 -17.03 12.94
C VAL A 39 -18.78 -17.07 14.45
N ALA A 40 -19.84 -17.69 14.96
CA ALA A 40 -19.93 -17.96 16.39
C ALA A 40 -18.89 -19.01 16.79
N ARG A 41 -18.19 -18.79 17.89
CA ARG A 41 -17.10 -19.66 18.34
C ARG A 41 -17.54 -21.12 18.51
N ALA A 42 -18.76 -21.38 18.96
CA ALA A 42 -19.30 -22.74 19.11
C ALA A 42 -19.49 -23.51 17.80
N GLU A 43 -19.58 -22.83 16.65
CA GLU A 43 -19.75 -23.48 15.35
C GLU A 43 -18.46 -24.17 14.86
N VAL A 44 -17.30 -23.60 15.18
CA VAL A 44 -15.99 -24.10 14.72
C VAL A 44 -15.19 -24.74 15.85
N PHE A 45 -15.28 -24.19 17.06
CA PHE A 45 -14.54 -24.65 18.24
C PHE A 45 -15.48 -24.99 19.40
N PRO A 46 -16.31 -26.05 19.30
CA PRO A 46 -17.31 -26.37 20.31
C PRO A 46 -16.69 -26.77 21.67
N GLY A 47 -15.49 -27.32 21.68
CA GLY A 47 -14.76 -27.71 22.90
C GLY A 47 -13.96 -26.60 23.57
N PHE A 48 -13.87 -25.41 22.97
CA PHE A 48 -13.06 -24.31 23.49
C PHE A 48 -13.88 -23.42 24.43
N SER A 49 -13.77 -23.65 25.75
CA SER A 49 -14.60 -22.99 26.77
C SER A 49 -14.07 -21.65 27.27
N ALA A 50 -12.86 -21.24 26.87
CA ALA A 50 -12.27 -19.98 27.30
C ALA A 50 -12.97 -18.74 26.72
N ILE A 51 -13.73 -18.93 25.62
CA ILE A 51 -14.49 -17.89 24.93
C ILE A 51 -15.98 -18.27 24.98
N PRO A 52 -16.92 -17.34 25.21
CA PRO A 52 -18.36 -17.62 25.10
C PRO A 52 -18.76 -18.26 23.76
N GLY A 53 -19.83 -19.06 23.74
CA GLY A 53 -20.22 -19.85 22.56
C GLY A 53 -20.79 -19.04 21.41
N ASP A 54 -21.48 -18.00 21.79
CA ASP A 54 -22.12 -17.00 20.97
C ASP A 54 -21.20 -15.84 20.58
N ALA A 55 -19.99 -15.75 21.17
CA ALA A 55 -19.00 -14.76 20.75
C ALA A 55 -18.67 -14.94 19.27
N ARG A 56 -18.77 -13.84 18.51
CA ARG A 56 -18.33 -13.82 17.12
C ARG A 56 -16.82 -13.70 17.12
N ILE A 57 -16.16 -14.59 16.38
CA ILE A 57 -14.71 -14.64 16.24
C ILE A 57 -14.34 -14.60 14.75
N LEU A 58 -13.14 -14.14 14.44
CA LEU A 58 -12.55 -14.38 13.13
C LEU A 58 -11.84 -15.74 13.11
N VAL A 59 -12.06 -16.47 12.02
CA VAL A 59 -11.43 -17.76 11.77
C VAL A 59 -10.80 -17.74 10.39
N LEU A 60 -9.52 -18.10 10.31
CA LEU A 60 -8.83 -18.38 9.05
C LEU A 60 -8.98 -19.87 8.73
N GLU A 61 -9.64 -20.17 7.63
CA GLU A 61 -9.65 -21.48 7.01
C GLU A 61 -8.55 -21.55 5.93
N ALA A 62 -7.72 -22.60 5.98
CA ALA A 62 -6.77 -22.92 4.93
C ALA A 62 -7.13 -24.26 4.30
N SER A 63 -7.76 -24.21 3.12
CA SER A 63 -8.17 -25.40 2.36
C SER A 63 -7.11 -25.79 1.34
N ARG A 64 -6.66 -27.05 1.35
CA ARG A 64 -5.65 -27.60 0.43
C ARG A 64 -6.31 -28.45 -0.66
N LEU A 65 -5.61 -28.63 -1.79
CA LEU A 65 -6.10 -29.42 -2.95
C LEU A 65 -6.49 -30.87 -2.62
N ASN A 66 -5.93 -31.46 -1.55
CA ASN A 66 -6.28 -32.80 -1.11
C ASN A 66 -7.63 -32.87 -0.35
N GLY A 67 -8.35 -31.76 -0.23
CA GLY A 67 -9.62 -31.66 0.47
C GLY A 67 -9.51 -31.47 1.98
N GLY A 68 -8.30 -31.36 2.53
CA GLY A 68 -8.10 -31.00 3.93
C GLY A 68 -8.28 -29.51 4.16
N SER A 69 -9.04 -29.14 5.19
CA SER A 69 -9.14 -27.77 5.69
C SER A 69 -8.67 -27.71 7.15
N ASP A 70 -7.76 -26.78 7.43
CA ASP A 70 -7.36 -26.44 8.80
C ASP A 70 -8.04 -25.12 9.21
N PHE A 71 -8.62 -25.06 10.41
CA PHE A 71 -9.26 -23.86 10.95
C PHE A 71 -8.43 -23.28 12.09
N TRP A 72 -8.13 -21.99 11.99
CA TRP A 72 -7.30 -21.27 12.95
C TRP A 72 -8.08 -20.09 13.51
N LEU A 73 -8.22 -20.04 14.84
CA LEU A 73 -8.70 -18.84 15.52
C LEU A 73 -7.73 -17.70 15.25
N VAL A 74 -8.25 -16.52 14.88
CA VAL A 74 -7.45 -15.30 14.74
C VAL A 74 -7.25 -14.69 16.13
N PRO A 75 -6.02 -14.62 16.67
CA PRO A 75 -5.82 -14.14 18.03
C PRO A 75 -6.08 -12.63 18.15
N GLY A 76 -6.79 -12.23 19.20
CA GLY A 76 -7.24 -10.87 19.44
C GLY A 76 -8.69 -10.60 19.01
N THR A 77 -9.41 -11.60 18.52
CA THR A 77 -10.85 -11.51 18.17
C THR A 77 -11.73 -12.33 19.10
N GLU A 78 -11.23 -12.66 20.29
CA GLU A 78 -11.95 -13.44 21.31
C GLU A 78 -12.92 -12.57 22.15
N GLY A 79 -12.95 -11.27 21.86
CA GLY A 79 -13.73 -10.28 22.61
C GLY A 79 -15.22 -10.32 22.31
N ALA A 80 -15.95 -9.38 22.91
CA ALA A 80 -17.39 -9.20 22.66
C ALA A 80 -17.69 -8.35 21.41
N SER A 81 -16.65 -7.72 20.84
CA SER A 81 -16.78 -6.94 19.62
C SER A 81 -17.07 -7.82 18.42
N THR A 82 -17.67 -7.23 17.38
CA THR A 82 -17.75 -7.88 16.07
C THR A 82 -16.70 -7.25 15.17
N GLU A 83 -15.89 -8.09 14.55
CA GLU A 83 -14.85 -7.66 13.64
C GLU A 83 -15.30 -7.79 12.18
N THR A 84 -14.85 -6.81 11.39
CA THR A 84 -14.94 -6.83 9.94
C THR A 84 -13.55 -6.99 9.36
N VAL A 85 -13.36 -8.05 8.57
CA VAL A 85 -12.16 -8.26 7.78
C VAL A 85 -12.12 -7.22 6.68
N VAL A 86 -11.03 -6.46 6.67
CA VAL A 86 -10.80 -5.42 5.68
C VAL A 86 -10.00 -5.97 4.52
N HIS A 87 -9.01 -6.83 4.80
CA HIS A 87 -8.11 -7.32 3.79
C HIS A 87 -7.47 -8.66 4.13
N LEU A 88 -7.21 -9.45 3.08
CA LEU A 88 -6.41 -10.69 3.14
C LEU A 88 -5.42 -10.63 1.97
N ALA A 89 -4.13 -10.63 2.27
CA ALA A 89 -3.05 -10.55 1.28
C ALA A 89 -2.08 -11.72 1.42
N ALA A 90 -1.43 -12.12 0.33
CA ALA A 90 -0.41 -13.16 0.34
C ALA A 90 0.89 -12.64 0.96
N ARG A 91 1.61 -13.49 1.70
CA ARG A 91 2.97 -13.26 2.22
C ARG A 91 3.92 -14.35 1.74
N ASP A 92 5.22 -14.05 1.71
CA ASP A 92 6.30 -15.02 1.42
C ASP A 92 6.13 -15.81 0.12
N GLY A 93 5.69 -15.13 -0.94
CA GLY A 93 5.39 -15.76 -2.23
C GLY A 93 4.13 -16.65 -2.20
N GLY A 94 3.21 -16.40 -1.27
CA GLY A 94 1.95 -17.15 -1.12
C GLY A 94 1.99 -18.26 -0.06
N ARG A 95 3.12 -18.42 0.65
CA ARG A 95 3.27 -19.43 1.73
C ARG A 95 2.65 -19.02 3.06
N GLY A 96 2.19 -17.77 3.16
CA GLY A 96 1.44 -17.27 4.29
C GLY A 96 0.44 -16.21 3.87
N VAL A 97 -0.28 -15.67 4.85
CA VAL A 97 -1.24 -14.59 4.65
C VAL A 97 -1.04 -13.46 5.65
N LEU A 98 -1.33 -12.24 5.22
CA LEU A 98 -1.54 -11.10 6.08
C LEU A 98 -3.03 -10.86 6.19
N LEU A 99 -3.54 -10.84 7.42
CA LEU A 99 -4.91 -10.50 7.73
C LEU A 99 -4.96 -9.09 8.34
N ALA A 100 -5.83 -8.24 7.80
CA ALA A 100 -6.15 -6.94 8.36
C ALA A 100 -7.65 -6.83 8.68
N TRP A 101 -7.99 -6.37 9.89
CA TRP A 101 -9.36 -6.23 10.35
C TRP A 101 -9.53 -4.97 11.23
N HIS A 102 -10.78 -4.55 11.42
CA HIS A 102 -11.15 -3.53 12.40
C HIS A 102 -12.37 -3.99 13.21
N ASP A 103 -12.61 -3.33 14.34
CA ASP A 103 -13.86 -3.47 15.07
C ASP A 103 -15.01 -2.75 14.36
N ASP A 104 -16.21 -3.33 14.37
CA ASP A 104 -17.42 -2.64 13.94
C ASP A 104 -17.90 -1.60 14.96
N ASP A 105 -17.47 -1.74 16.22
CA ASP A 105 -17.71 -0.75 17.28
C ASP A 105 -17.10 0.59 16.88
N ALA A 106 -17.94 1.62 16.82
CA ALA A 106 -17.54 2.98 16.47
C ALA A 106 -16.45 3.53 17.41
N ALA A 107 -16.41 3.09 18.68
CA ALA A 107 -15.39 3.51 19.64
C ALA A 107 -13.99 2.95 19.34
N MET A 108 -13.90 1.88 18.53
CA MET A 108 -12.66 1.14 18.26
C MET A 108 -12.31 1.06 16.76
N ARG A 109 -13.17 1.63 15.90
CA ARG A 109 -13.00 1.62 14.43
C ARG A 109 -11.82 2.47 13.95
N ASP A 110 -11.27 3.33 14.80
CA ASP A 110 -10.09 4.14 14.52
C ASP A 110 -8.78 3.35 14.60
N ARG A 111 -8.84 2.03 14.74
CA ARG A 111 -7.69 1.14 14.75
C ARG A 111 -7.85 0.04 13.71
N LEU A 112 -6.79 -0.14 12.94
CA LEU A 112 -6.60 -1.33 12.14
C LEU A 112 -5.72 -2.31 12.89
N ARG A 113 -6.09 -3.58 12.88
CA ARG A 113 -5.30 -4.67 13.42
C ARG A 113 -4.76 -5.53 12.30
N LEU A 114 -3.49 -5.92 12.42
CA LEU A 114 -2.82 -6.74 11.44
C LEU A 114 -2.10 -7.90 12.11
N ARG A 115 -2.19 -9.09 11.49
CA ARG A 115 -1.38 -10.26 11.83
C ARG A 115 -1.01 -11.03 10.57
N GLY A 116 0.22 -11.51 10.53
CA GLY A 116 0.65 -12.54 9.59
C GLY A 116 0.30 -13.94 10.11
N PHE A 117 0.06 -14.86 9.18
CA PHE A 117 -0.09 -16.29 9.44
C PHE A 117 0.75 -17.07 8.43
N ASP A 118 1.60 -17.96 8.93
CA ASP A 118 2.45 -18.83 8.12
C ASP A 118 2.60 -20.23 8.77
N VAL A 119 3.62 -20.97 8.37
CA VAL A 119 3.95 -22.30 8.93
C VAL A 119 4.37 -22.28 10.40
N ALA A 120 4.89 -21.16 10.91
CA ALA A 120 5.25 -20.96 12.30
C ALA A 120 4.04 -20.52 13.15
N GLY A 121 2.97 -20.05 12.50
CA GLY A 121 1.70 -19.68 13.13
C GLY A 121 1.40 -18.20 12.99
N TRP A 122 0.76 -17.62 14.01
CA TRP A 122 0.40 -16.20 14.01
C TRP A 122 1.58 -15.33 14.46
N SER A 123 1.87 -14.27 13.69
CA SER A 123 2.79 -13.21 14.10
C SER A 123 2.24 -12.42 15.27
N GLU A 124 3.05 -11.55 15.88
CA GLU A 124 2.57 -10.55 16.83
C GLU A 124 1.48 -9.65 16.23
N LEU A 125 0.61 -9.12 17.10
CA LEU A 125 -0.45 -8.19 16.72
C LEU A 125 0.16 -6.81 16.48
N VAL A 126 -0.05 -6.28 15.29
CA VAL A 126 0.24 -4.89 14.97
C VAL A 126 -1.05 -4.09 15.05
N GLU A 127 -1.11 -3.11 15.94
CA GLU A 127 -2.20 -2.14 15.98
C GLU A 127 -1.78 -0.84 15.31
N LEU A 128 -2.49 -0.47 14.24
CA LEU A 128 -2.26 0.76 13.50
C LEU A 128 -3.38 1.75 13.78
N PRO A 129 -3.10 2.86 14.49
CA PRO A 129 -4.08 3.92 14.67
C PRO A 129 -4.33 4.63 13.32
N LEU A 130 -5.60 4.87 13.04
CA LEU A 130 -6.13 5.55 11.87
C LEU A 130 -6.76 6.88 12.30
N PRO A 131 -5.94 7.87 12.69
CA PRO A 131 -6.45 9.13 13.17
C PRO A 131 -7.25 9.82 12.05
N TRP A 132 -8.19 10.65 12.49
CA TRP A 132 -9.02 11.50 11.62
C TRP A 132 -9.90 10.74 10.64
N LEU A 133 -10.20 9.44 10.84
CA LEU A 133 -11.08 8.67 9.95
C LEU A 133 -12.38 9.44 9.68
N ALA A 134 -12.67 9.69 8.41
CA ALA A 134 -13.81 10.51 8.02
C ALA A 134 -15.14 9.78 8.31
N PRO A 135 -16.16 10.44 8.87
CA PRO A 135 -17.47 9.84 9.09
C PRO A 135 -18.10 9.35 7.79
N GLY A 136 -18.57 8.11 7.77
CA GLY A 136 -19.17 7.50 6.57
C GLY A 136 -18.16 7.12 5.48
N ALA A 137 -16.86 7.24 5.74
CA ALA A 137 -15.84 6.73 4.83
C ALA A 137 -15.95 5.22 4.64
N PRO A 138 -15.61 4.71 3.44
CA PRO A 138 -15.42 3.28 3.26
C PRO A 138 -14.29 2.77 4.16
N ALA A 139 -14.25 1.46 4.36
CA ALA A 139 -13.16 0.83 5.09
C ALA A 139 -11.80 1.21 4.47
N PRO A 140 -10.75 1.37 5.30
CA PRO A 140 -9.39 1.57 4.81
C PRO A 140 -9.00 0.53 3.77
N ARG A 141 -8.16 0.91 2.80
CA ARG A 141 -7.68 0.02 1.75
C ARG A 141 -6.19 -0.21 1.87
N PHE A 142 -5.77 -1.40 1.46
CA PHE A 142 -4.39 -1.85 1.64
C PHE A 142 -3.85 -2.47 0.37
N VAL A 143 -2.54 -2.36 0.22
CA VAL A 143 -1.75 -3.14 -0.72
C VAL A 143 -0.50 -3.59 0.03
N VAL A 144 -0.11 -4.85 -0.16
CA VAL A 144 1.16 -5.37 0.37
C VAL A 144 2.14 -5.46 -0.80
N THR A 145 3.33 -4.93 -0.59
CA THR A 145 4.50 -5.21 -1.43
C THR A 145 5.53 -5.96 -0.61
N ALA A 146 6.44 -6.66 -1.26
CA ALA A 146 7.46 -7.46 -0.59
C ALA A 146 8.79 -7.28 -1.31
N ASP A 147 9.85 -7.13 -0.53
CA ASP A 147 11.23 -7.17 -1.00
C ASP A 147 12.12 -7.88 0.03
N ALA A 148 13.42 -7.66 -0.06
CA ALA A 148 14.38 -8.16 0.90
C ALA A 148 15.44 -7.10 1.17
N VAL A 149 15.94 -7.09 2.40
CA VAL A 149 16.96 -6.16 2.87
C VAL A 149 18.25 -6.92 3.19
N GLY A 150 19.38 -6.37 2.75
CA GLY A 150 20.70 -6.83 3.20
C GLY A 150 21.04 -6.28 4.58
N ALA A 151 21.43 -7.16 5.51
CA ALA A 151 21.88 -6.75 6.83
C ALA A 151 23.08 -7.60 7.28
N LEU A 152 23.84 -7.09 8.26
CA LEU A 152 24.82 -7.90 8.97
C LEU A 152 24.14 -8.55 10.19
N ASP A 153 24.37 -9.85 10.39
CA ASP A 153 23.95 -10.55 11.60
C ASP A 153 24.90 -10.24 12.78
N ALA A 154 24.59 -10.80 13.96
CA ALA A 154 25.41 -10.62 15.17
C ALA A 154 26.83 -11.22 15.07
N GLN A 155 27.17 -11.88 13.97
CA GLN A 155 28.49 -12.43 13.66
C GLN A 155 29.15 -11.72 12.47
N ASP A 156 28.69 -10.51 12.11
CA ASP A 156 29.16 -9.71 10.97
C ASP A 156 29.03 -10.44 9.62
N ARG A 157 28.10 -11.37 9.49
CA ARG A 157 27.81 -12.05 8.21
C ARG A 157 26.67 -11.35 7.51
N PHE A 158 26.80 -11.18 6.20
CA PHE A 158 25.72 -10.67 5.38
C PHE A 158 24.59 -11.69 5.30
N VAL A 159 23.39 -11.26 5.70
CA VAL A 159 22.14 -12.00 5.63
C VAL A 159 21.11 -11.20 4.86
N THR A 160 20.19 -11.91 4.20
CA THR A 160 19.07 -11.31 3.49
C THR A 160 17.81 -11.56 4.31
N ILE A 161 17.14 -10.49 4.71
CA ILE A 161 15.95 -10.54 5.56
C ILE A 161 14.74 -10.16 4.69
N PRO A 162 13.70 -11.00 4.60
CA PRO A 162 12.45 -10.64 3.94
C PRO A 162 11.81 -9.42 4.60
N ARG A 163 11.29 -8.50 3.78
CA ARG A 163 10.56 -7.33 4.25
C ARG A 163 9.25 -7.20 3.48
N ASP A 164 8.15 -7.19 4.23
CA ASP A 164 6.84 -6.84 3.67
C ASP A 164 6.54 -5.38 3.98
N VAL A 165 5.97 -4.66 3.03
CA VAL A 165 5.53 -3.27 3.21
C VAL A 165 4.03 -3.17 2.96
N ILE A 166 3.32 -2.78 4.01
CA ILE A 166 1.88 -2.60 3.99
C ILE A 166 1.60 -1.12 3.73
N HIS A 167 0.99 -0.85 2.58
CA HIS A 167 0.56 0.47 2.17
C HIS A 167 -0.90 0.67 2.57
N CYS A 168 -1.15 1.48 3.61
CA CYS A 168 -2.47 1.77 4.15
C CYS A 168 -3.00 3.10 3.62
N PHE A 169 -4.24 3.11 3.13
CA PHE A 169 -4.93 4.28 2.60
C PHE A 169 -6.32 4.42 3.23
N TRP A 170 -6.69 5.61 3.70
CA TRP A 170 -8.03 5.87 4.20
C TRP A 170 -8.43 7.32 4.00
N TRP A 171 -9.73 7.56 3.92
CA TRP A 171 -10.26 8.92 3.89
C TRP A 171 -10.29 9.48 5.30
N GLY A 172 -9.62 10.63 5.48
CA GLY A 172 -9.56 11.33 6.74
C GLY A 172 -10.05 12.77 6.63
N MET A 173 -10.33 13.38 7.77
CA MET A 173 -10.67 14.79 7.91
C MET A 173 -9.76 15.50 8.93
N PRO A 174 -8.44 15.54 8.71
CA PRO A 174 -7.56 16.38 9.53
C PRO A 174 -8.05 17.83 9.44
N GLU A 175 -8.23 18.47 10.60
CA GLU A 175 -8.73 19.85 10.69
C GLU A 175 -10.04 20.11 9.92
N GLY A 176 -10.85 19.06 9.71
CA GLY A 176 -12.13 19.14 8.99
C GLY A 176 -12.03 19.10 7.47
N THR A 177 -10.84 18.94 6.88
CA THR A 177 -10.67 18.86 5.42
C THR A 177 -10.61 17.40 4.96
N LEU A 178 -11.56 16.98 4.13
CA LEU A 178 -11.55 15.63 3.54
C LEU A 178 -10.31 15.44 2.66
N THR A 179 -9.50 14.44 2.98
CA THR A 179 -8.33 14.07 2.18
C THR A 179 -8.03 12.57 2.25
N LEU A 180 -7.20 12.08 1.33
CA LEU A 180 -6.69 10.73 1.35
C LEU A 180 -5.40 10.68 2.17
N LEU A 181 -5.45 9.99 3.29
CA LEU A 181 -4.31 9.74 4.16
C LEU A 181 -3.61 8.44 3.77
N TYR A 182 -2.29 8.45 3.90
CA TYR A 182 -1.41 7.33 3.58
C TYR A 182 -0.46 7.03 4.74
N ARG A 183 -0.21 5.74 5.00
CA ARG A 183 0.86 5.30 5.91
C ARG A 183 1.47 3.98 5.42
N ALA A 184 2.79 3.87 5.52
CA ALA A 184 3.51 2.63 5.34
C ALA A 184 3.77 1.95 6.70
N VAL A 185 3.62 0.62 6.73
CA VAL A 185 4.08 -0.25 7.82
C VAL A 185 5.07 -1.25 7.22
N PHE A 186 6.32 -1.18 7.65
CA PHE A 186 7.36 -2.13 7.26
C PHE A 186 7.36 -3.28 8.26
N LEU A 187 7.25 -4.50 7.77
CA LEU A 187 7.41 -5.72 8.56
C LEU A 187 8.76 -6.33 8.21
N VAL A 188 9.74 -6.20 9.10
CA VAL A 188 11.07 -6.77 8.96
C VAL A 188 11.21 -7.86 10.02
N ASP A 189 11.39 -9.11 9.59
CA ASP A 189 11.44 -10.29 10.47
C ASP A 189 10.25 -10.36 11.46
N GLY A 190 9.05 -10.02 10.96
CA GLY A 190 7.82 -10.02 11.77
C GLY A 190 7.64 -8.81 12.70
N ARG A 191 8.62 -7.91 12.81
CA ARG A 191 8.52 -6.68 13.60
C ARG A 191 8.02 -5.52 12.77
N ALA A 192 7.04 -4.79 13.31
CA ALA A 192 6.45 -3.64 12.64
C ALA A 192 7.22 -2.34 12.94
N ILE A 193 7.62 -1.67 11.87
CA ILE A 193 8.25 -0.37 11.88
C ILE A 193 7.32 0.58 11.11
N THR A 194 6.90 1.67 11.74
CA THR A 194 5.85 2.55 11.20
C THR A 194 6.25 4.01 11.18
N LEU A 195 5.73 4.76 10.21
CA LEU A 195 5.84 6.22 10.17
C LEU A 195 5.04 6.86 11.32
N SER A 196 5.65 7.84 12.00
CA SER A 196 5.08 8.50 13.18
C SER A 196 3.71 9.13 12.93
N ALA A 197 3.49 9.70 11.75
CA ALA A 197 2.22 10.33 11.36
C ALA A 197 1.76 9.85 9.97
N PRO A 198 0.45 9.82 9.71
CA PRO A 198 -0.07 9.66 8.34
C PRO A 198 0.35 10.83 7.46
N PHE A 199 0.62 10.53 6.20
CA PHE A 199 0.89 11.53 5.17
C PHE A 199 -0.39 11.89 4.41
N ASP A 200 -0.64 13.18 4.19
CA ASP A 200 -1.74 13.66 3.35
C ASP A 200 -1.34 13.61 1.88
N LEU A 201 -1.87 12.65 1.11
CA LEU A 201 -1.60 12.56 -0.34
C LEU A 201 -2.18 13.74 -1.12
N GLY A 202 -3.28 14.35 -0.63
CA GLY A 202 -3.87 15.55 -1.23
C GLY A 202 -2.98 16.78 -1.11
N SER A 203 -2.02 16.80 -0.17
CA SER A 203 -1.06 17.89 -0.02
C SER A 203 -0.16 18.07 -1.25
N LEU A 204 0.10 16.99 -2.00
CA LEU A 204 0.91 17.01 -3.23
C LEU A 204 0.16 17.56 -4.47
N ASP A 205 -1.10 17.94 -4.30
CA ASP A 205 -1.85 18.62 -5.34
C ASP A 205 -1.56 20.12 -5.35
N VAL A 206 -0.58 20.53 -6.14
CA VAL A 206 -0.13 21.93 -6.26
C VAL A 206 -1.10 22.85 -7.00
N GLU A 207 -2.21 22.32 -7.52
CA GLU A 207 -3.17 23.10 -8.31
C GLU A 207 -4.16 23.87 -7.43
N THR A 208 -4.70 24.95 -7.99
CA THR A 208 -5.69 25.81 -7.30
C THR A 208 -6.96 25.01 -6.95
N ALA A 209 -7.55 25.33 -5.79
CA ALA A 209 -8.82 24.78 -5.37
C ALA A 209 -9.92 25.02 -6.42
N ALA A 210 -10.80 24.02 -6.59
CA ALA A 210 -11.96 24.16 -7.47
C ALA A 210 -12.95 25.18 -6.89
N LEU A 211 -13.61 25.93 -7.78
CA LEU A 211 -14.73 26.81 -7.41
C LEU A 211 -15.91 26.02 -6.83
N PHE A 212 -16.09 24.78 -7.29
CA PHE A 212 -17.11 23.85 -6.83
C PHE A 212 -16.44 22.53 -6.45
N PRO A 213 -16.15 22.30 -5.16
CA PRO A 213 -15.56 21.04 -4.73
C PRO A 213 -16.55 19.89 -4.97
N PRO A 214 -16.04 18.71 -5.34
CA PRO A 214 -16.87 17.53 -5.55
C PRO A 214 -17.61 17.11 -4.26
N ALA A 215 -18.75 16.45 -4.43
CA ALA A 215 -19.49 15.90 -3.30
C ALA A 215 -18.64 14.85 -2.54
N PRO A 216 -18.66 14.81 -1.19
CA PRO A 216 -17.83 13.89 -0.40
C PRO A 216 -17.99 12.42 -0.78
N ALA A 217 -19.22 11.96 -1.08
CA ALA A 217 -19.46 10.58 -1.51
C ALA A 217 -18.71 10.23 -2.80
N LEU A 218 -18.72 11.14 -3.79
CA LEU A 218 -18.01 10.95 -5.05
C LEU A 218 -16.49 10.87 -4.84
N VAL A 219 -15.96 11.70 -3.93
CA VAL A 219 -14.56 11.66 -3.53
C VAL A 219 -14.22 10.32 -2.90
N MET A 220 -14.99 9.88 -1.92
CA MET A 220 -14.68 8.67 -1.16
C MET A 220 -14.74 7.38 -2.00
N ASP A 221 -15.66 7.30 -2.96
CA ASP A 221 -15.80 6.16 -3.88
C ASP A 221 -14.68 6.07 -4.94
N SER A 222 -13.91 7.15 -5.15
CA SER A 222 -12.93 7.27 -6.24
C SER A 222 -11.61 6.53 -6.03
N LEU A 223 -11.33 6.01 -4.83
CA LEU A 223 -10.04 5.42 -4.52
C LEU A 223 -9.81 4.16 -5.36
N ALA A 224 -8.70 4.13 -6.10
CA ALA A 224 -8.21 2.98 -6.84
C ALA A 224 -6.76 2.69 -6.43
N LEU A 225 -6.46 1.41 -6.23
CA LEU A 225 -5.14 0.93 -5.84
C LEU A 225 -4.74 -0.24 -6.74
N ARG A 226 -3.47 -0.33 -7.09
CA ARG A 226 -2.87 -1.49 -7.76
C ARG A 226 -1.46 -1.72 -7.25
N GLY A 227 -1.24 -2.88 -6.61
CA GLY A 227 0.08 -3.32 -6.19
C GLY A 227 0.83 -4.06 -7.28
N GLN A 228 2.15 -3.87 -7.32
CA GLN A 228 3.09 -4.63 -8.12
C GLN A 228 4.11 -5.26 -7.18
N SER A 229 3.86 -6.50 -6.75
CA SER A 229 4.71 -7.15 -5.75
C SER A 229 6.16 -7.32 -6.21
N GLU A 230 6.40 -7.65 -7.48
CA GLU A 230 7.76 -7.85 -8.01
C GLU A 230 8.57 -6.55 -8.13
N ALA A 231 7.91 -5.40 -8.12
CA ALA A 231 8.55 -4.10 -8.32
C ALA A 231 8.57 -3.23 -7.04
N SER A 232 8.06 -3.73 -5.93
CA SER A 232 7.83 -2.97 -4.68
C SER A 232 7.14 -1.63 -4.90
N ARG A 233 6.13 -1.63 -5.78
CA ARG A 233 5.43 -0.44 -6.26
C ARG A 233 3.93 -0.52 -6.07
N VAL A 234 3.32 0.64 -5.82
CA VAL A 234 1.87 0.79 -5.72
C VAL A 234 1.43 1.99 -6.55
N ALA A 235 0.53 1.74 -7.49
CA ALA A 235 -0.19 2.79 -8.19
C ALA A 235 -1.47 3.13 -7.42
N VAL A 236 -1.71 4.43 -7.25
CA VAL A 236 -2.85 4.99 -6.54
C VAL A 236 -3.53 6.01 -7.44
N ALA A 237 -4.86 6.00 -7.51
CA ALA A 237 -5.61 7.10 -8.10
C ALA A 237 -6.82 7.44 -7.23
N PHE A 238 -7.13 8.73 -7.11
CA PHE A 238 -8.28 9.22 -6.35
C PHE A 238 -8.69 10.62 -6.82
N LEU A 239 -9.93 11.01 -6.51
CA LEU A 239 -10.45 12.36 -6.74
C LEU A 239 -10.02 13.27 -5.58
N GLY A 240 -9.25 14.31 -5.86
CA GLY A 240 -8.86 15.31 -4.88
C GLY A 240 -10.06 16.14 -4.44
N ALA A 241 -10.36 16.16 -3.13
CA ALA A 241 -11.48 16.92 -2.58
C ALA A 241 -11.34 18.44 -2.80
N ARG A 242 -10.10 18.94 -2.81
CA ARG A 242 -9.79 20.37 -2.99
C ARG A 242 -9.87 20.82 -4.44
N SER A 243 -9.26 20.09 -5.36
CA SER A 243 -9.14 20.48 -6.77
C SER A 243 -10.23 19.91 -7.68
N GLY A 244 -10.97 18.89 -7.23
CA GLY A 244 -11.91 18.15 -8.08
C GLY A 244 -11.24 17.39 -9.23
N ARG A 245 -9.92 17.15 -9.15
CA ARG A 245 -9.14 16.44 -10.18
C ARG A 245 -8.89 15.01 -9.75
N ILE A 246 -8.87 14.09 -10.71
CA ILE A 246 -8.32 12.75 -10.48
C ILE A 246 -6.80 12.89 -10.42
N LEU A 247 -6.24 12.59 -9.25
CA LEU A 247 -4.82 12.55 -8.99
C LEU A 247 -4.35 11.10 -9.09
N SER A 248 -3.18 10.90 -9.68
CA SER A 248 -2.52 9.60 -9.74
C SER A 248 -1.12 9.68 -9.17
N PHE A 249 -0.76 8.69 -8.37
CA PHE A 249 0.52 8.59 -7.70
C PHE A 249 1.14 7.22 -7.92
N ASP A 250 2.46 7.23 -8.06
CA ASP A 250 3.30 6.05 -7.97
C ASP A 250 4.04 6.11 -6.64
N LEU A 251 3.90 5.05 -5.85
CA LEU A 251 4.58 4.86 -4.59
C LEU A 251 5.59 3.74 -4.79
N GLN A 252 6.84 3.99 -4.43
CA GLN A 252 7.93 3.05 -4.58
C GLN A 252 8.61 2.86 -3.23
N VAL A 253 8.67 1.63 -2.75
CA VAL A 253 9.54 1.26 -1.65
C VAL A 253 10.98 1.30 -2.15
N LEU A 254 11.83 2.03 -1.45
CA LEU A 254 13.24 2.13 -1.82
C LEU A 254 14.05 1.00 -1.17
N PRO A 255 15.04 0.45 -1.89
CA PRO A 255 16.01 -0.47 -1.29
C PRO A 255 16.80 0.22 -0.18
N ASP A 256 17.10 -0.49 0.90
CA ASP A 256 17.82 0.09 2.04
C ASP A 256 19.28 0.42 1.67
N GLU A 257 19.88 -0.35 0.76
CA GLU A 257 21.22 -0.10 0.24
C GLU A 257 21.32 1.24 -0.49
N LEU A 258 20.22 1.69 -1.12
CA LEU A 258 20.15 3.02 -1.73
C LEU A 258 20.11 4.11 -0.65
N MET A 259 19.33 3.92 0.40
CA MET A 259 19.24 4.86 1.51
C MET A 259 20.59 4.97 2.24
N GLU A 260 21.25 3.84 2.48
CA GLU A 260 22.58 3.78 3.07
C GLU A 260 23.63 4.47 2.20
N LEU A 261 23.64 4.21 0.89
CA LEU A 261 24.53 4.88 -0.04
C LEU A 261 24.32 6.41 -0.02
N ALA A 262 23.06 6.86 -0.06
CA ALA A 262 22.73 8.27 -0.08
C ALA A 262 23.11 8.97 1.25
N ASP A 263 22.90 8.30 2.40
CA ASP A 263 23.32 8.80 3.72
C ASP A 263 24.85 8.83 3.86
N LYS A 264 25.57 7.80 3.41
CA LYS A 264 27.04 7.77 3.39
C LYS A 264 27.61 8.88 2.51
N ALA A 265 27.06 9.05 1.31
CA ALA A 265 27.45 10.10 0.39
C ALA A 265 27.24 11.50 0.99
N ARG A 266 26.11 11.73 1.67
CA ARG A 266 25.83 12.98 2.38
C ARG A 266 26.91 13.26 3.43
N GLY A 267 27.22 12.29 4.29
CA GLY A 267 28.26 12.43 5.31
C GLY A 267 29.61 12.77 4.69
N HIS A 268 30.00 12.03 3.63
CA HIS A 268 31.26 12.26 2.92
C HIS A 268 31.37 13.65 2.27
N ILE A 269 30.27 14.15 1.70
CA ILE A 269 30.22 15.52 1.16
C ILE A 269 30.43 16.56 2.25
N ILE A 270 29.86 16.36 3.44
CA ILE A 270 30.04 17.26 4.59
C ILE A 270 31.50 17.22 5.06
N ASP A 271 32.08 16.02 5.19
CA ASP A 271 33.44 15.84 5.70
C ASP A 271 34.49 16.45 4.76
N LEU A 272 34.40 16.17 3.45
CA LEU A 272 35.28 16.79 2.46
C LEU A 272 35.00 18.29 2.31
N GLY A 273 33.71 18.67 2.28
CA GLY A 273 33.27 20.04 2.09
C GLY A 273 33.68 20.96 3.23
N ALA A 274 33.87 20.46 4.45
CA ALA A 274 34.38 21.25 5.57
C ALA A 274 35.77 21.87 5.29
N THR A 275 36.52 21.28 4.36
CA THR A 275 37.86 21.75 3.97
C THR A 275 37.87 22.43 2.61
N LEU A 276 37.00 21.99 1.68
CA LEU A 276 37.03 22.39 0.27
C LEU A 276 35.91 23.37 -0.12
N TYR A 277 34.86 23.50 0.68
CA TYR A 277 33.70 24.34 0.34
C TYR A 277 33.70 25.64 1.16
N PRO A 278 33.45 26.81 0.55
CA PRO A 278 33.02 27.03 -0.83
C PRO A 278 34.16 27.31 -1.83
N GLU A 279 35.42 27.34 -1.43
CA GLU A 279 36.50 27.85 -2.30
C GLU A 279 36.92 26.90 -3.43
N GLU A 280 36.84 25.59 -3.22
CA GLU A 280 37.34 24.53 -4.10
C GLU A 280 36.24 23.55 -4.53
N VAL A 281 35.06 24.07 -4.91
CA VAL A 281 33.88 23.25 -5.32
C VAL A 281 34.20 22.22 -6.40
N ALA A 282 35.06 22.55 -7.36
CA ALA A 282 35.46 21.63 -8.42
C ALA A 282 36.24 20.42 -7.87
N LEU A 283 37.16 20.65 -6.91
CA LEU A 283 37.93 19.58 -6.29
C LEU A 283 37.03 18.71 -5.39
N LEU A 284 36.09 19.33 -4.68
CA LEU A 284 35.06 18.62 -3.92
C LEU A 284 34.23 17.70 -4.83
N ALA A 285 33.73 18.23 -5.96
CA ALA A 285 32.93 17.46 -6.91
C ALA A 285 33.68 16.24 -7.48
N ASP A 286 34.94 16.43 -7.86
CA ASP A 286 35.79 15.38 -8.42
C ASP A 286 36.10 14.28 -7.40
N SER A 287 36.40 14.67 -6.16
CA SER A 287 36.67 13.74 -5.06
C SER A 287 35.43 12.93 -4.70
N VAL A 288 34.29 13.61 -4.49
CA VAL A 288 33.01 12.96 -4.18
C VAL A 288 32.59 12.01 -5.30
N GLY A 289 32.69 12.43 -6.57
CA GLY A 289 32.35 11.58 -7.71
C GLY A 289 33.22 10.31 -7.78
N THR A 290 34.52 10.44 -7.49
CA THR A 290 35.44 9.28 -7.49
C THR A 290 35.13 8.33 -6.35
N ASP A 291 34.94 8.85 -5.14
CA ASP A 291 34.71 8.02 -3.96
C ASP A 291 33.33 7.34 -3.99
N LEU A 292 32.32 7.98 -4.59
CA LEU A 292 31.01 7.40 -4.80
C LEU A 292 31.04 6.11 -5.62
N LEU A 293 31.95 5.97 -6.59
CA LEU A 293 32.14 4.72 -7.31
C LEU A 293 32.58 3.57 -6.39
N GLY A 294 33.40 3.88 -5.39
CA GLY A 294 33.84 2.94 -4.36
C GLY A 294 32.77 2.65 -3.30
N MET A 295 31.87 3.59 -3.05
CA MET A 295 30.75 3.41 -2.10
C MET A 295 29.59 2.60 -2.71
N ALA A 296 29.30 2.79 -4.00
CA ALA A 296 28.13 2.22 -4.69
C ALA A 296 28.32 0.76 -5.17
N THR A 297 29.03 -0.06 -4.39
CA THR A 297 29.38 -1.45 -4.77
C THR A 297 28.18 -2.40 -4.83
N SER A 298 27.08 -2.07 -4.16
CA SER A 298 25.81 -2.80 -4.24
C SER A 298 25.03 -2.54 -5.54
N LEU A 299 25.37 -1.49 -6.29
CA LEU A 299 24.73 -1.15 -7.55
C LEU A 299 25.41 -1.85 -8.72
N HIS A 300 24.65 -2.08 -9.80
CA HIS A 300 25.24 -2.46 -11.07
C HIS A 300 26.27 -1.39 -11.51
N PRO A 301 27.45 -1.76 -12.06
CA PRO A 301 28.52 -0.80 -12.35
C PRO A 301 28.10 0.41 -13.21
N ALA A 302 27.21 0.18 -14.18
CA ALA A 302 26.67 1.28 -15.00
C ALA A 302 25.81 2.27 -14.20
N ALA A 303 25.03 1.78 -13.22
CA ALA A 303 24.23 2.62 -12.34
C ALA A 303 25.15 3.39 -11.37
N ALA A 304 26.15 2.73 -10.79
CA ALA A 304 27.16 3.38 -9.95
C ALA A 304 27.86 4.53 -10.69
N ALA A 305 28.30 4.30 -11.93
CA ALA A 305 28.91 5.33 -12.77
C ALA A 305 27.96 6.49 -13.09
N HIS A 306 26.69 6.19 -13.34
CA HIS A 306 25.67 7.22 -13.59
C HIS A 306 25.43 8.10 -12.36
N VAL A 307 25.30 7.49 -11.17
CA VAL A 307 25.13 8.20 -9.90
C VAL A 307 26.34 9.07 -9.60
N ALA A 308 27.54 8.50 -9.65
CA ALA A 308 28.79 9.22 -9.40
C ALA A 308 28.94 10.44 -10.32
N LYS A 309 28.66 10.28 -11.61
CA LYS A 309 28.71 11.37 -12.59
C LYS A 309 27.66 12.45 -12.30
N GLY A 310 26.40 12.06 -12.08
CA GLY A 310 25.31 13.02 -11.84
C GLY A 310 25.53 13.82 -10.54
N THR A 311 25.97 13.17 -9.47
CA THR A 311 26.30 13.86 -8.21
C THR A 311 27.48 14.82 -8.37
N ARG A 312 28.53 14.42 -9.10
CA ARG A 312 29.65 15.32 -9.43
C ARG A 312 29.16 16.55 -10.20
N GLU A 313 28.34 16.37 -11.23
CA GLU A 313 27.78 17.46 -12.04
C GLU A 313 26.92 18.42 -11.18
N LEU A 314 26.11 17.88 -10.26
CA LEU A 314 25.29 18.68 -9.35
C LEU A 314 26.13 19.55 -8.41
N ILE A 315 27.21 19.00 -7.84
CA ILE A 315 28.10 19.71 -6.93
C ILE A 315 28.90 20.77 -7.70
N ALA A 316 29.48 20.39 -8.85
CA ALA A 316 30.27 21.29 -9.68
C ALA A 316 29.46 22.49 -10.21
N ALA A 317 28.13 22.35 -10.33
CA ALA A 317 27.24 23.43 -10.73
C ALA A 317 26.91 24.43 -9.60
N GLN A 318 27.39 24.23 -8.37
CA GLN A 318 27.17 25.17 -7.28
C GLN A 318 28.15 26.34 -7.33
N ASP A 319 27.67 27.53 -6.97
CA ASP A 319 28.44 28.78 -6.93
C ASP A 319 28.98 29.12 -5.53
N GLY A 320 28.84 28.20 -4.57
CA GLY A 320 29.26 28.41 -3.18
C GLY A 320 28.21 29.07 -2.29
N SER A 321 27.08 29.55 -2.85
CA SER A 321 26.05 30.28 -2.09
C SER A 321 25.19 29.39 -1.19
N LEU A 322 25.04 28.12 -1.56
CA LEU A 322 24.24 27.16 -0.81
C LEU A 322 25.03 26.70 0.43
N PRO A 323 24.49 26.74 1.66
CA PRO A 323 25.18 26.18 2.82
C PRO A 323 25.54 24.70 2.59
N LEU A 324 26.75 24.29 3.00
CA LEU A 324 27.24 22.93 2.79
C LEU A 324 26.26 21.83 3.23
N PRO A 325 25.57 21.92 4.40
CA PRO A 325 24.57 20.91 4.77
C PRO A 325 23.43 20.81 3.75
N HIS A 326 22.95 21.94 3.20
CA HIS A 326 21.90 21.94 2.19
C HIS A 326 22.39 21.38 0.85
N LEU A 327 23.66 21.61 0.49
CA LEU A 327 24.26 20.96 -0.68
C LEU A 327 24.32 19.44 -0.50
N ALA A 328 24.74 18.97 0.67
CA ALA A 328 24.80 17.55 0.98
C ALA A 328 23.40 16.91 0.98
N ASP A 329 22.39 17.58 1.54
CA ASP A 329 20.99 17.13 1.50
C ASP A 329 20.44 17.10 0.07
N LYS A 330 20.76 18.11 -0.75
CA LYS A 330 20.39 18.16 -2.17
C LYS A 330 21.05 17.03 -2.96
N ALA A 331 22.34 16.76 -2.72
CA ALA A 331 23.05 15.65 -3.35
C ALA A 331 22.49 14.28 -2.93
N ARG A 332 22.13 14.10 -1.66
CA ARG A 332 21.44 12.91 -1.15
C ARG A 332 20.14 12.65 -1.90
N GLY A 333 19.27 13.66 -1.99
CA GLY A 333 18.01 13.56 -2.74
C GLY A 333 18.25 13.22 -4.21
N HIS A 334 19.25 13.85 -4.84
CA HIS A 334 19.60 13.58 -6.23
C HIS A 334 20.09 12.14 -6.47
N ILE A 335 20.91 11.57 -5.56
CA ILE A 335 21.34 10.17 -5.63
C ILE A 335 20.11 9.24 -5.61
N ILE A 336 19.17 9.49 -4.70
CA ILE A 336 17.92 8.73 -4.60
C ILE A 336 17.13 8.83 -5.92
N ASP A 337 17.05 10.02 -6.51
CA ASP A 337 16.35 10.25 -7.78
C ASP A 337 16.99 9.54 -8.97
N LEU A 338 18.32 9.59 -9.08
CA LEU A 338 19.07 8.95 -10.16
C LEU A 338 18.94 7.42 -10.14
N VAL A 339 18.85 6.80 -8.96
CA VAL A 339 18.71 5.33 -8.83
C VAL A 339 17.25 4.90 -8.92
N SER A 340 16.32 5.64 -8.31
CA SER A 340 14.89 5.26 -8.31
C SER A 340 14.24 5.39 -9.70
N THR A 341 14.71 6.30 -10.56
CA THR A 341 14.11 6.54 -11.88
C THR A 341 14.29 5.38 -12.88
N PRO A 342 15.50 4.82 -13.08
CA PRO A 342 15.72 3.66 -13.97
C PRO A 342 15.00 2.38 -13.53
N LEU A 343 14.76 2.19 -12.22
CA LEU A 343 14.00 1.05 -11.67
C LEU A 343 12.55 0.99 -12.18
N ARG A 344 12.07 2.01 -12.92
CA ARG A 344 10.69 2.13 -13.43
C ARG A 344 10.51 1.63 -14.86
N GLY A 345 11.49 0.93 -15.45
CA GLY A 345 11.36 0.33 -16.78
C GLY A 345 11.41 1.33 -17.96
N GLY A 346 11.90 2.55 -17.74
CA GLY A 346 12.09 3.55 -18.79
C GLY A 346 12.17 4.98 -18.25
N VAL A 347 12.61 5.92 -19.11
CA VAL A 347 12.73 7.36 -18.81
C VAL A 347 11.32 7.98 -18.75
N ALA A 348 10.55 7.64 -17.72
CA ALA A 348 9.30 8.33 -17.44
C ALA A 348 9.63 9.81 -17.15
N ARG A 349 8.89 10.74 -17.77
CA ARG A 349 8.98 12.17 -17.48
C ARG A 349 9.03 12.37 -15.96
N GLU A 350 10.09 13.01 -15.47
CA GLU A 350 10.18 13.41 -14.08
C GLU A 350 8.96 14.26 -13.73
N ALA A 351 8.25 13.88 -12.67
CA ALA A 351 7.26 14.74 -12.09
C ALA A 351 7.98 15.96 -11.49
N PRO A 352 7.37 17.15 -11.49
CA PRO A 352 7.91 18.28 -10.76
C PRO A 352 8.21 17.89 -9.31
N ALA A 353 9.33 18.35 -8.74
CA ALA A 353 9.72 18.04 -7.36
C ALA A 353 8.60 18.33 -6.35
N GLU A 354 7.80 19.37 -6.62
CA GLU A 354 6.66 19.79 -5.80
C GLU A 354 5.52 18.76 -5.71
N ARG A 355 5.51 17.74 -6.59
CA ARG A 355 4.56 16.61 -6.56
C ARG A 355 5.21 15.33 -6.06
N SER A 356 6.30 15.43 -5.32
CA SER A 356 7.00 14.27 -4.77
C SER A 356 7.26 14.42 -3.28
N ALA A 357 7.32 13.29 -2.59
CA ALA A 357 7.70 13.22 -1.18
C ALA A 357 8.53 11.97 -0.93
N LEU A 358 9.43 12.05 0.04
CA LEU A 358 10.19 10.90 0.54
C LEU A 358 9.81 10.71 2.00
N LEU A 359 9.21 9.58 2.33
CA LEU A 359 8.81 9.24 3.69
C LEU A 359 9.80 8.22 4.23
N GLU A 360 10.47 8.58 5.33
CA GLU A 360 11.53 7.78 5.93
C GLU A 360 11.15 7.38 7.36
N VAL A 361 11.48 6.16 7.72
CA VAL A 361 11.47 5.69 9.10
C VAL A 361 12.81 5.03 9.40
N ARG A 362 13.41 5.41 10.52
CA ARG A 362 14.68 4.85 10.98
C ARG A 362 14.40 3.81 12.06
N GLN A 363 14.92 2.60 11.88
CA GLN A 363 14.90 1.60 12.94
C GLN A 363 15.85 2.05 14.07
N PRO A 364 15.43 2.04 15.34
CA PRO A 364 16.32 2.38 16.44
C PRO A 364 17.54 1.47 16.44
N ALA A 365 18.68 2.03 16.86
CA ALA A 365 19.95 1.32 16.96
C ALA A 365 19.97 0.41 18.20
N GLU A 366 19.20 -0.67 18.16
CA GLU A 366 19.32 -1.77 19.13
C GLU A 366 20.31 -2.82 18.60
N GLN A 367 20.84 -3.72 19.43
CA GLN A 367 21.83 -4.73 19.02
C GLN A 367 21.17 -5.88 18.21
N GLU A 368 20.55 -5.56 17.09
CA GLU A 368 19.87 -6.53 16.22
C GLU A 368 20.25 -6.39 14.74
N PRO A 369 20.11 -7.47 13.94
CA PRO A 369 20.29 -7.40 12.50
C PRO A 369 19.35 -6.35 11.89
N GLY A 370 19.91 -5.43 11.10
CA GLY A 370 19.15 -4.33 10.48
C GLY A 370 18.99 -3.08 11.36
N ALA A 371 19.63 -3.03 12.52
CA ALA A 371 19.64 -1.83 13.36
C ALA A 371 20.22 -0.61 12.62
N GLY A 372 19.53 0.53 12.73
CA GLY A 372 19.94 1.77 12.08
C GLY A 372 19.59 1.89 10.59
N LEU A 373 18.97 0.85 9.99
CA LEU A 373 18.44 0.94 8.63
C LEU A 373 17.38 2.04 8.52
N VAL A 374 17.36 2.68 7.35
CA VAL A 374 16.37 3.68 6.98
C VAL A 374 15.49 3.06 5.93
N HIS A 375 14.24 2.78 6.29
CA HIS A 375 13.25 2.32 5.34
C HIS A 375 12.52 3.53 4.76
N ALA A 376 12.32 3.52 3.45
CA ALA A 376 11.74 4.66 2.77
C ALA A 376 10.71 4.28 1.72
N VAL A 377 9.67 5.11 1.60
CA VAL A 377 8.76 5.12 0.46
C VAL A 377 8.86 6.46 -0.24
N LYS A 378 9.17 6.43 -1.52
CA LYS A 378 9.10 7.59 -2.41
C LYS A 378 7.72 7.68 -3.04
N LEU A 379 7.10 8.83 -2.90
CA LEU A 379 5.80 9.17 -3.49
C LEU A 379 6.01 10.13 -4.63
N ARG A 380 5.30 9.91 -5.73
CA ARG A 380 5.41 10.76 -6.90
C ARG A 380 4.08 10.90 -7.62
N GLY A 381 3.60 12.14 -7.74
CA GLY A 381 2.44 12.48 -8.55
C GLY A 381 2.75 12.29 -10.03
N VAL A 382 2.02 11.40 -10.69
CA VAL A 382 2.22 11.08 -12.11
C VAL A 382 1.42 12.03 -12.97
N HIS A 383 0.11 12.12 -12.74
CA HIS A 383 -0.79 13.01 -13.47
C HIS A 383 -1.94 13.52 -12.60
N ALA A 384 -2.51 14.64 -13.04
CA ALA A 384 -3.73 15.23 -12.50
C ALA A 384 -4.68 15.59 -13.64
N TRP A 385 -5.86 14.97 -13.70
CA TRP A 385 -6.84 15.19 -14.75
C TRP A 385 -8.10 15.86 -14.21
N VAL A 386 -8.64 16.83 -14.95
CA VAL A 386 -9.95 17.41 -14.64
C VAL A 386 -11.03 16.38 -14.95
N LEU A 387 -11.89 16.11 -13.97
CA LEU A 387 -13.01 15.21 -14.17
C LEU A 387 -14.14 15.94 -14.92
N PRO A 388 -14.71 15.37 -15.99
CA PRO A 388 -15.88 15.96 -16.65
C PRO A 388 -17.07 16.09 -15.69
N GLY A 389 -17.84 17.17 -15.79
CA GLY A 389 -19.00 17.43 -14.94
C GLY A 389 -20.19 16.46 -15.13
N THR A 390 -20.09 15.51 -16.06
CA THR A 390 -21.10 14.47 -16.33
C THR A 390 -20.99 13.26 -15.39
N VAL A 391 -19.93 13.20 -14.57
CA VAL A 391 -19.68 12.07 -13.67
C VAL A 391 -20.51 12.20 -12.39
N SER A 392 -21.11 11.09 -11.97
CA SER A 392 -21.93 10.99 -10.76
C SER A 392 -21.54 9.77 -9.91
N ALA A 393 -21.98 9.75 -8.66
CA ALA A 393 -21.86 8.57 -7.81
C ALA A 393 -22.95 7.52 -8.19
N PRO A 394 -22.71 6.21 -7.98
CA PRO A 394 -21.46 5.61 -7.49
C PRO A 394 -20.36 5.64 -8.56
N LEU A 395 -19.13 5.88 -8.11
CA LEU A 395 -17.94 5.97 -8.96
C LEU A 395 -17.10 4.69 -8.83
N PHE A 396 -16.58 4.20 -9.94
CA PHE A 396 -15.67 3.07 -9.99
C PHE A 396 -14.38 3.51 -10.68
N THR A 397 -13.29 3.54 -9.92
CA THR A 397 -11.98 3.92 -10.45
C THR A 397 -11.06 2.71 -10.52
N ARG A 398 -10.24 2.64 -11.57
CA ARG A 398 -9.18 1.66 -11.75
C ARG A 398 -7.92 2.36 -12.24
N VAL A 399 -6.76 1.93 -11.78
CA VAL A 399 -5.46 2.54 -12.10
C VAL A 399 -4.53 1.50 -12.71
N ALA A 400 -3.83 1.89 -13.78
CA ALA A 400 -2.80 1.06 -14.39
C ALA A 400 -1.58 0.96 -13.48
N SER A 401 -0.78 -0.07 -13.68
CA SER A 401 0.41 -0.37 -12.88
C SER A 401 1.38 0.82 -12.78
N GLU A 402 1.55 1.58 -13.86
CA GLU A 402 2.43 2.76 -13.90
C GLU A 402 1.79 4.07 -13.43
N ALA A 403 0.54 4.01 -12.95
CA ALA A 403 -0.28 5.18 -12.57
C ALA A 403 -0.46 6.23 -13.68
N ASN A 404 -0.08 5.93 -14.92
CA ASN A 404 -0.17 6.83 -16.07
C ASN A 404 -1.53 6.80 -16.78
N LEU A 405 -2.34 5.79 -16.46
CA LEU A 405 -3.64 5.54 -17.06
C LEU A 405 -4.65 5.20 -15.96
N VAL A 406 -5.79 5.90 -15.99
CA VAL A 406 -6.89 5.70 -15.03
C VAL A 406 -8.19 5.48 -15.79
N THR A 407 -8.92 4.44 -15.45
CA THR A 407 -10.31 4.28 -15.90
C THR A 407 -11.25 4.78 -14.83
N VAL A 408 -12.16 5.67 -15.20
CA VAL A 408 -13.21 6.20 -14.32
C VAL A 408 -14.55 5.82 -14.93
N ALA A 409 -15.35 5.04 -14.20
CA ALA A 409 -16.65 4.56 -14.63
C ALA A 409 -17.75 4.92 -13.62
N TRP A 410 -18.97 5.16 -14.09
CA TRP A 410 -20.13 5.47 -13.26
C TRP A 410 -21.40 4.96 -13.94
N LEU A 411 -22.44 4.70 -13.14
CA LEU A 411 -23.74 4.30 -13.67
C LEU A 411 -24.46 5.53 -14.22
N SER A 412 -24.60 5.62 -15.55
CA SER A 412 -25.43 6.65 -16.19
C SER A 412 -26.92 6.31 -16.10
N SER A 413 -27.24 5.01 -16.00
CA SER A 413 -28.58 4.49 -15.71
C SER A 413 -28.45 3.10 -15.06
N PRO A 414 -29.55 2.52 -14.51
CA PRO A 414 -29.52 1.15 -14.00
C PRO A 414 -29.10 0.09 -15.03
N ALA A 415 -29.20 0.40 -16.33
CA ALA A 415 -28.89 -0.51 -17.43
C ALA A 415 -27.61 -0.13 -18.20
N GLU A 416 -26.87 0.90 -17.76
CA GLU A 416 -25.72 1.40 -18.52
C GLU A 416 -24.59 1.89 -17.60
N LEU A 417 -23.39 1.40 -17.88
CA LEU A 417 -22.14 1.87 -17.27
C LEU A 417 -21.42 2.78 -18.26
N SER A 418 -21.25 4.05 -17.90
CA SER A 418 -20.44 5.00 -18.65
C SER A 418 -19.01 5.01 -18.11
N TYR A 419 -18.01 5.23 -18.95
CA TYR A 419 -16.61 5.32 -18.53
C TYR A 419 -15.74 6.22 -19.41
N PHE A 420 -14.64 6.70 -18.85
CA PHE A 420 -13.52 7.33 -19.56
C PHE A 420 -12.22 6.62 -19.21
N GLU A 421 -11.25 6.72 -20.12
CA GLU A 421 -9.85 6.34 -19.86
C GLU A 421 -8.98 7.60 -19.94
N LEU A 422 -8.49 8.05 -18.78
CA LEU A 422 -7.63 9.22 -18.64
C LEU A 422 -6.18 8.83 -18.91
N GLY A 423 -5.50 9.54 -19.81
CA GLY A 423 -4.09 9.28 -20.18
C GLY A 423 -3.87 8.78 -21.61
N LEU A 424 -4.93 8.55 -22.39
CA LEU A 424 -4.83 8.03 -23.77
C LEU A 424 -5.25 9.01 -24.86
N SER A 425 -6.18 9.93 -24.57
CA SER A 425 -6.73 10.89 -25.55
C SER A 425 -7.02 12.22 -24.86
N ALA A 426 -6.94 13.32 -25.64
CA ALA A 426 -7.43 14.63 -25.23
C ALA A 426 -8.98 14.69 -25.26
N ASP A 427 -9.62 13.87 -26.09
CA ASP A 427 -11.08 13.81 -26.19
C ASP A 427 -11.67 12.93 -25.09
N LEU A 428 -12.24 13.58 -24.08
CA LEU A 428 -12.96 12.97 -22.96
C LEU A 428 -14.44 12.76 -23.32
N LEU A 429 -14.72 11.97 -24.37
CA LEU A 429 -16.09 11.54 -24.68
C LEU A 429 -16.42 10.24 -23.92
N PRO A 430 -17.58 10.16 -23.22
CA PRO A 430 -17.93 8.97 -22.46
C PRO A 430 -18.09 7.79 -23.40
N ARG A 431 -17.58 6.64 -22.98
CA ARG A 431 -17.87 5.35 -23.60
C ARG A 431 -18.92 4.64 -22.76
N HIS A 432 -19.75 3.83 -23.39
CA HIS A 432 -20.90 3.19 -22.75
C HIS A 432 -20.78 1.66 -22.85
N LEU A 433 -21.09 0.98 -21.75
CA LEU A 433 -21.22 -0.47 -21.66
C LEU A 433 -22.65 -0.80 -21.21
N PRO A 434 -23.46 -1.45 -22.05
CA PRO A 434 -24.81 -1.85 -21.68
C PRO A 434 -24.74 -3.01 -20.68
N LEU A 435 -25.58 -2.95 -19.64
CA LEU A 435 -25.70 -3.95 -18.57
C LEU A 435 -26.90 -4.89 -18.79
N ASP A 436 -27.47 -4.91 -20.00
CA ASP A 436 -28.57 -5.79 -20.39
C ASP A 436 -28.10 -7.26 -20.56
N ARG A 437 -26.81 -7.45 -20.86
CA ARG A 437 -26.20 -8.76 -21.16
C ARG A 437 -25.11 -9.20 -20.20
N ILE A 438 -24.58 -8.26 -19.41
CA ILE A 438 -23.51 -8.50 -18.46
C ILE A 438 -23.86 -7.82 -17.14
N THR A 439 -23.45 -8.45 -16.05
CA THR A 439 -23.54 -7.86 -14.72
C THR A 439 -22.56 -6.69 -14.58
N LEU A 440 -22.83 -5.80 -13.61
CA LEU A 440 -21.89 -4.72 -13.28
C LEU A 440 -20.50 -5.28 -12.90
N ALA A 441 -20.45 -6.39 -12.18
CA ALA A 441 -19.19 -7.03 -11.79
C ALA A 441 -18.39 -7.49 -13.03
N GLU A 442 -19.04 -8.12 -14.01
CA GLU A 442 -18.42 -8.52 -15.27
C GLU A 442 -17.96 -7.30 -16.08
N ALA A 443 -18.78 -6.25 -16.16
CA ALA A 443 -18.41 -5.02 -16.85
C ALA A 443 -17.16 -4.36 -16.24
N LEU A 444 -17.08 -4.29 -14.91
CA LEU A 444 -15.91 -3.77 -14.21
C LEU A 444 -14.68 -4.67 -14.41
N ALA A 445 -14.84 -5.99 -14.43
CA ALA A 445 -13.76 -6.92 -14.73
C ALA A 445 -13.23 -6.75 -16.16
N LEU A 446 -14.10 -6.49 -17.15
CA LEU A 446 -13.70 -6.18 -18.52
C LEU A 446 -12.90 -4.88 -18.61
N LEU A 447 -13.29 -3.84 -17.87
CA LEU A 447 -12.53 -2.58 -17.80
C LEU A 447 -11.15 -2.81 -17.18
N GLU A 448 -11.06 -3.63 -16.13
CA GLU A 448 -9.80 -3.98 -15.49
C GLU A 448 -8.87 -4.80 -16.39
N GLN A 449 -9.42 -5.79 -17.10
CA GLN A 449 -8.69 -6.56 -18.10
C GLN A 449 -8.17 -5.65 -19.23
N ARG A 450 -9.01 -4.74 -19.72
CA ARG A 450 -8.63 -3.77 -20.74
C ARG A 450 -7.51 -2.86 -20.28
N LEU A 451 -7.54 -2.43 -19.02
CA LEU A 451 -6.49 -1.63 -18.40
C LEU A 451 -5.18 -2.40 -18.27
N ALA A 452 -5.23 -3.71 -18.01
CA ALA A 452 -4.06 -4.57 -17.90
C ALA A 452 -3.44 -4.94 -19.27
N ASN A 453 -4.22 -4.94 -20.35
CA ASN A 453 -3.76 -5.26 -21.70
C ASN A 453 -3.09 -4.07 -22.43
N ARG A 454 -2.97 -2.92 -21.78
CA ARG A 454 -2.31 -1.72 -22.29
C ARG A 454 -1.05 -1.47 -21.49
#